data_AF-A0A945E4F6-F1
#
_entry.id   AF-A0A945E4F6-F1
#
_cell.length_a   1.000
_cell.length_b   1.000
_cell.length_c   1.000
_cell.angle_alpha   90.00
_cell.angle_beta   90.00
_cell.angle_gamma   90.00
#
_symmetry.space_group_name_H-M   'P 1'
#
loop_
_entity.id
_entity.type
_entity.pdbx_description
1 polymer ?
#
loop_
_entity_poly.entity_id
_entity_poly.type
_entity_poly.pdbx_seq_one_letter_code
_entity_poly.pdbx_strand_id
1 'polypeptide(L)'
;MSTTFAQLGVPDSITRALEARGIIKPFAIQAATITDALDGRDICGRAPTGSGKTLAFGIPLVATVERAEPRRPRALVLAPTRELAEQIC
;
A
#
# COMPACT_ATOMS: atom_id res chain seq x y z
N MET A 1 -7.17 -18.34 -11.17
CA MET A 1 -8.00 -17.14 -10.89
C MET A 1 -7.07 -16.03 -10.46
N SER A 2 -7.21 -14.81 -11.01
CA SER A 2 -6.40 -13.66 -10.60
C SER A 2 -6.97 -13.10 -9.30
N THR A 3 -6.17 -13.01 -8.24
CA THR A 3 -6.57 -12.39 -6.96
C THR A 3 -6.94 -10.92 -7.19
N THR A 4 -7.97 -10.40 -6.51
CA THR A 4 -8.34 -8.98 -6.50
C THR A 4 -7.92 -8.29 -5.21
N PHE A 5 -7.87 -6.95 -5.17
CA PHE A 5 -7.59 -6.22 -3.93
C PHE A 5 -8.62 -6.48 -2.83
N ALA A 6 -9.91 -6.58 -3.18
CA ALA A 6 -10.97 -6.92 -2.23
C ALA A 6 -10.74 -8.30 -1.58
N GLN A 7 -10.25 -9.30 -2.34
CA GLN A 7 -9.92 -10.62 -1.80
C GLN A 7 -8.72 -10.60 -0.84
N LEU A 8 -7.89 -9.57 -0.88
CA LEU A 8 -6.77 -9.35 0.05
C LEU A 8 -7.21 -8.59 1.32
N GLY A 9 -8.50 -8.26 1.47
CA GLY A 9 -9.03 -7.53 2.61
C GLY A 9 -8.97 -6.00 2.47
N VAL A 10 -8.63 -5.46 1.30
CA VAL A 10 -8.57 -4.01 1.08
C VAL A 10 -9.98 -3.40 1.17
N PRO A 11 -10.18 -2.32 1.95
CA PRO A 11 -11.48 -1.66 2.07
C PRO A 11 -12.08 -1.22 0.72
N ASP A 12 -13.40 -1.33 0.59
CA ASP A 12 -14.14 -1.00 -0.63
C ASP A 12 -13.88 0.41 -1.16
N SER A 13 -13.73 1.40 -0.26
CA SER A 13 -13.44 2.79 -0.63
C SER A 13 -12.11 2.91 -1.38
N ILE A 14 -11.09 2.16 -0.95
CA ILE A 14 -9.78 2.12 -1.58
C ILE A 14 -9.84 1.31 -2.88
N THR A 15 -10.49 0.15 -2.87
CA THR A 15 -10.66 -0.69 -4.06
C THR A 15 -11.33 0.09 -5.19
N ARG A 16 -12.41 0.82 -4.92
CA ARG A 16 -13.08 1.68 -5.93
C ARG A 16 -12.16 2.79 -6.46
N ALA A 17 -11.36 3.41 -5.59
CA ALA A 17 -10.42 4.44 -6.00
C ALA A 17 -9.29 3.88 -6.90
N LEU A 18 -8.84 2.65 -6.62
CA LEU A 18 -7.88 1.93 -7.46
C LEU A 18 -8.49 1.57 -8.82
N GLU A 19 -9.71 1.03 -8.84
CA GLU A 19 -10.43 0.68 -10.06
C GLU A 19 -10.69 1.89 -10.97
N ALA A 20 -11.07 3.03 -10.40
CA ALA A 20 -11.24 4.29 -11.14
C ALA A 20 -9.95 4.76 -11.84
N ARG A 21 -8.78 4.31 -11.36
CA ARG A 21 -7.46 4.57 -11.95
C ARG A 21 -6.97 3.42 -12.84
N GLY A 22 -7.82 2.42 -13.11
CA GLY A 22 -7.47 1.23 -13.89
C GLY A 22 -6.60 0.21 -13.15
N ILE A 23 -6.41 0.36 -11.83
CA ILE A 23 -5.60 -0.53 -11.00
C ILE A 23 -6.49 -1.64 -10.44
N ILE A 24 -6.74 -2.67 -11.23
CA ILE A 24 -7.72 -3.72 -10.92
C ILE A 24 -7.05 -4.95 -10.28
N LYS A 25 -5.85 -5.29 -10.76
CA LYS A 25 -5.14 -6.51 -10.36
C LYS A 25 -3.90 -6.17 -9.53
N PRO A 26 -3.73 -6.77 -8.34
CA PRO A 26 -2.54 -6.63 -7.56
C PRO A 26 -1.35 -7.29 -8.26
N PHE A 27 -0.17 -6.69 -8.13
CA PHE A 27 1.09 -7.33 -8.49
C PHE A 27 1.49 -8.38 -7.45
N ALA A 28 2.42 -9.27 -7.81
CA ALA A 28 2.82 -10.39 -6.96
C ALA A 28 3.26 -9.95 -5.54
N ILE A 29 4.04 -8.86 -5.43
CA ILE A 29 4.47 -8.35 -4.12
C ILE A 29 3.28 -7.83 -3.30
N GLN A 30 2.28 -7.21 -3.93
CA GLN A 30 1.08 -6.70 -3.24
C GLN A 30 0.21 -7.86 -2.75
N ALA A 31 -0.01 -8.87 -3.60
CA ALA A 31 -0.74 -10.07 -3.22
C ALA A 31 -0.05 -10.87 -2.11
N ALA A 32 1.28 -10.83 -2.05
CA ALA A 32 2.06 -11.52 -1.03
C ALA A 32 2.12 -10.79 0.32
N THR A 33 1.80 -9.49 0.39
CA THR A 33 2.05 -8.69 1.61
C THR A 33 0.84 -7.95 2.17
N ILE A 34 -0.18 -7.64 1.36
CA ILE A 34 -1.27 -6.75 1.79
C ILE A 34 -2.06 -7.33 2.97
N THR A 35 -2.42 -8.62 2.93
CA THR A 35 -3.21 -9.23 4.01
C THR A 35 -2.46 -9.16 5.34
N ASP A 36 -1.19 -9.59 5.37
CA ASP A 36 -0.36 -9.55 6.57
C ASP A 36 -0.16 -8.11 7.07
N ALA A 37 -0.05 -7.13 6.17
CA ALA A 37 0.14 -5.73 6.52
C ALA A 37 -1.14 -5.12 7.13
N LEU A 38 -2.31 -5.49 6.61
CA LEU A 38 -3.61 -5.10 7.17
C LEU A 38 -3.83 -5.72 8.56
N ASP A 39 -3.31 -6.92 8.78
CA ASP A 39 -3.29 -7.59 10.09
C ASP A 39 -2.26 -6.99 11.06
N GLY A 40 -1.53 -5.94 10.64
CA GLY A 40 -0.55 -5.24 11.48
C GLY A 40 0.76 -5.99 11.71
N ARG A 41 1.10 -6.95 10.83
CA ARG A 41 2.36 -7.69 10.92
C ARG A 41 3.52 -6.92 10.29
N ASP A 42 4.70 -7.10 10.86
CA ASP A 42 5.95 -6.62 10.25
C ASP A 42 6.29 -7.45 9.01
N ILE A 43 6.71 -6.76 7.94
CA ILE A 43 6.96 -7.38 6.63
C ILE A 43 8.33 -6.95 6.10
N CYS A 44 9.09 -7.92 5.58
CA CYS A 44 10.26 -7.66 4.77
C CYS A 44 10.00 -8.06 3.32
N GLY A 45 9.86 -7.07 2.43
CA GLY A 45 9.58 -7.27 1.02
C GLY A 45 10.80 -7.05 0.13
N ARG A 46 11.15 -8.04 -0.71
CA ARG A 46 12.17 -7.90 -1.76
C ARG A 46 11.52 -8.05 -3.14
N ALA A 47 11.52 -6.98 -3.93
CA ALA A 47 11.03 -7.00 -5.31
C ALA A 47 11.79 -5.97 -6.17
N PRO A 48 11.91 -6.19 -7.49
CA PRO A 48 12.55 -5.23 -8.39
C PRO A 48 11.78 -3.89 -8.49
N THR A 49 12.41 -2.88 -9.06
CA THR A 49 11.74 -1.60 -9.38
C THR A 49 10.61 -1.84 -10.38
N GLY A 50 9.53 -1.07 -10.28
CA GLY A 50 8.33 -1.27 -11.12
C GLY A 50 7.39 -2.39 -10.64
N SER A 51 7.76 -3.19 -9.64
CA SER A 51 6.88 -4.24 -9.09
C SER A 51 5.73 -3.74 -8.21
N GLY A 52 5.46 -2.42 -8.17
CA GLY A 52 4.33 -1.85 -7.42
C GLY A 52 4.49 -1.87 -5.90
N LYS A 53 5.73 -1.88 -5.39
CA LYS A 53 6.03 -1.86 -3.95
C LYS A 53 5.37 -0.69 -3.20
N THR A 54 5.22 0.46 -3.84
CA THR A 54 4.60 1.65 -3.23
C THR A 54 3.18 1.39 -2.77
N LEU A 55 2.35 0.76 -3.59
CA LEU A 55 1.00 0.38 -3.18
C LEU A 55 0.99 -0.80 -2.20
N ALA A 56 2.03 -1.65 -2.20
CA ALA A 56 2.12 -2.77 -1.28
C ALA A 56 2.22 -2.33 0.19
N PHE A 57 2.89 -1.21 0.49
CA PHE A 57 2.88 -0.60 1.83
C PHE A 57 1.87 0.56 1.96
N GLY A 58 1.57 1.28 0.87
CA GLY A 58 0.71 2.46 0.90
C GLY A 58 -0.76 2.13 1.16
N ILE A 59 -1.27 1.05 0.58
CA ILE A 59 -2.65 0.58 0.82
C ILE A 59 -2.89 0.27 2.31
N PRO A 60 -2.11 -0.62 2.96
CA PRO A 60 -2.33 -0.92 4.38
C PRO A 60 -2.09 0.30 5.26
N LEU A 61 -1.13 1.19 4.92
CA LEU A 61 -0.92 2.45 5.64
C LEU A 61 -2.17 3.34 5.60
N VAL A 62 -2.75 3.59 4.42
CA VAL A 62 -3.97 4.43 4.31
C VAL A 62 -5.20 3.74 4.90
N ALA A 63 -5.28 2.41 4.84
CA ALA A 63 -6.41 1.66 5.37
C ALA A 63 -6.47 1.61 6.90
N THR A 64 -5.31 1.68 7.57
CA THR A 64 -5.21 1.46 9.02
C THR A 64 -4.90 2.72 9.83
N VAL A 65 -4.32 3.74 9.19
CA VAL A 65 -3.95 4.97 9.88
C VAL A 65 -5.17 5.85 10.12
N GLU A 66 -5.43 6.14 11.39
CA GLU A 66 -6.43 7.11 11.82
C GLU A 66 -6.05 8.54 11.40
N ARG A 67 -7.05 9.41 11.33
CA ARG A 67 -6.85 10.83 11.04
C ARG A 67 -5.86 11.43 12.06
N ALA A 68 -4.81 12.07 11.55
CA ALA A 68 -3.80 12.70 12.37
C ALA A 68 -4.28 14.02 12.98
N GLU A 69 -3.80 14.30 14.19
CA GLU A 69 -3.93 15.61 14.83
C GLU A 69 -2.83 16.57 14.34
N PRO A 70 -3.06 17.90 14.36
CA PRO A 70 -2.04 18.88 14.00
C PRO A 70 -0.71 18.63 14.72
N ARG A 71 0.39 18.57 13.96
CA ARG A 71 1.77 18.31 14.44
C ARG A 71 1.97 16.94 15.10
N ARG A 72 1.07 15.96 14.89
CA ARG A 72 1.21 14.59 15.42
C ARG A 72 1.04 13.56 14.30
N PRO A 73 2.06 13.34 13.45
CA PRO A 73 1.97 12.37 12.36
C PRO A 73 1.74 10.95 12.91
N ARG A 74 0.98 10.14 12.16
CA ARG A 74 0.60 8.78 12.55
C ARG A 74 1.32 7.69 11.77
N ALA A 75 2.03 8.06 10.71
CA ALA A 75 2.83 7.16 9.88
C ALA A 75 4.06 7.88 9.34
N LEU A 76 5.11 7.12 9.04
CA LEU A 76 6.37 7.61 8.46
C LEU A 76 6.83 6.66 7.37
N VAL A 77 7.09 7.19 6.18
CA VAL A 77 7.72 6.46 5.09
C VAL A 77 9.11 7.07 4.87
N LEU A 78 10.15 6.25 4.95
CA LEU A 78 11.52 6.68 4.72
C LEU A 78 11.97 6.25 3.33
N ALA A 79 12.60 7.17 2.60
CA ALA A 79 13.21 6.91 1.30
C ALA A 79 14.69 7.32 1.33
N PRO A 80 15.59 6.60 0.63
CA PRO A 80 17.02 6.88 0.61
C PRO A 80 17.40 8.15 -0.18
N THR A 81 16.53 8.63 -1.07
CA THR A 81 16.76 9.82 -1.88
C THR A 81 15.54 10.72 -1.90
N ARG A 82 15.77 12.02 -2.12
CA ARG A 82 14.71 13.03 -2.20
C ARG A 82 13.80 12.78 -3.40
N GLU A 83 14.38 12.42 -4.53
CA GLU A 83 13.66 12.16 -5.78
C GLU A 83 12.72 10.96 -5.63
N LEU A 84 13.12 9.93 -4.87
CA LEU A 84 12.25 8.80 -4.56
C LEU A 84 11.15 9.20 -3.57
N ALA A 85 11.44 10.06 -2.58
CA ALA A 85 10.41 10.59 -1.70
C ALA A 85 9.35 11.38 -2.48
N GLU A 86 9.78 12.21 -3.44
CA GLU A 86 8.90 12.97 -4.34
C GLU A 86 8.06 12.06 -5.26
N GLN A 87 8.51 10.85 -5.59
CA GLN A 87 7.74 9.88 -6.38
C GLN A 87 6.72 9.09 -5.54
N ILE A 88 6.96 8.95 -4.24
CA ILE A 88 6.06 8.25 -3.32
C ILE A 88 4.91 9.16 -2.88
N CYS A 89 5.18 10.45 -2.66
CA CYS A 89 4.23 11.48 -2.26
C CYS A 89 3.37 11.98 -3.43
#